data_AF-A0A2S2QJA0-F1
#
_entry.id   AF-A0A2S2QJA0-F1
#
_cell.length_a   1.000
_cell.length_b   1.000
_cell.length_c   1.000
_cell.angle_alpha   90.00
_cell.angle_beta   90.00
_cell.angle_gamma   90.00
#
_symmetry.space_group_name_H-M   'P 1'
#
loop_
_entity.id
_entity.type
_entity.pdbx_description
1 polymer ?
#
loop_
_entity_poly.entity_id
_entity_poly.type
_entity_poly.pdbx_seq_one_letter_code
_entity_poly.pdbx_strand_id
1 'polypeptide(L)'
;MGKEWTSSTGEYVNNNPMWIKIINKFGHITHVNWVNNYIAIRKAANINFPGYMIHESCVWSQVHKRWFFLPRRSSSKQYNEDADEYMATNLLISASDNFKDIKVVHVGEIIPTHGYSSFKFLPGTNDRIIVALKSEEVGSETASYITAFNIDGTIILPEIKVANHKYEGIEFV
;
A
#
# COMPACT_ATOMS: atom_id res chain seq x y z
N MET A 1 6.21 5.54 -0.03
CA MET A 1 7.07 4.48 -0.61
C MET A 1 7.39 3.37 0.38
N GLY A 2 8.10 3.56 1.49
CA GLY A 2 8.33 2.44 2.44
C GLY A 2 9.27 1.33 1.94
N LYS A 3 10.18 1.67 1.02
CA LYS A 3 11.34 0.85 0.61
C LYS A 3 12.60 1.69 0.59
N GLU A 4 13.74 1.06 0.37
CA GLU A 4 15.00 1.74 0.08
C GLU A 4 14.84 2.68 -1.13
N TRP A 5 15.42 3.87 -1.03
CA TRP A 5 15.64 4.71 -2.20
C TRP A 5 16.75 4.08 -3.04
N THR A 6 16.49 3.98 -4.34
CA THR A 6 17.38 3.34 -5.30
C THR A 6 17.57 4.22 -6.52
N SER A 7 18.59 3.95 -7.33
CA SER A 7 18.65 4.44 -8.72
C SER A 7 17.46 3.89 -9.54
N SER A 8 17.28 4.38 -10.77
CA SER A 8 16.29 3.86 -11.72
C SER A 8 16.54 2.39 -12.11
N THR A 9 17.75 1.88 -11.89
CA THR A 9 18.15 0.48 -12.08
C THR A 9 18.18 -0.35 -10.80
N GLY A 10 17.73 0.22 -9.67
CA GLY A 10 17.56 -0.51 -8.41
C GLY A 10 18.81 -0.63 -7.55
N GLU A 11 19.86 0.16 -7.81
CA GLU A 11 21.04 0.24 -6.95
C GLU A 11 20.71 1.00 -5.66
N TYR A 12 21.10 0.45 -4.51
CA TYR A 12 20.83 1.06 -3.21
C TYR A 12 21.47 2.44 -3.06
N VAL A 13 20.73 3.39 -2.48
CA VAL A 13 21.25 4.72 -2.14
C VAL A 13 21.07 5.05 -0.65
N ASN A 14 19.83 4.97 -0.12
CA ASN A 14 19.54 5.28 1.28
C ASN A 14 18.20 4.70 1.75
N ASN A 15 17.92 4.82 3.07
CA ASN A 15 16.67 4.35 3.69
C ASN A 15 15.66 5.47 4.00
N ASN A 16 15.84 6.68 3.46
CA ASN A 16 15.02 7.84 3.83
C ASN A 16 13.50 7.63 3.62
N PRO A 17 13.03 6.94 2.56
CA PRO A 17 11.60 6.70 2.36
C PRO A 17 10.98 5.70 3.35
N MET A 18 11.78 5.08 4.21
CA MET A 18 11.36 4.19 5.29
C MET A 18 11.27 4.91 6.64
N TRP A 19 11.41 6.24 6.68
CA TRP A 19 11.13 7.06 7.85
C TRP A 19 9.72 7.65 7.78
N ILE A 20 8.93 7.44 8.84
CA ILE A 20 7.63 8.07 8.98
C ILE A 20 7.73 9.37 9.79
N LYS A 21 6.70 10.19 9.70
CA LYS A 21 6.53 11.39 10.51
C LYS A 21 5.24 11.23 11.31
N ILE A 22 5.34 11.38 12.62
CA ILE A 22 4.19 11.44 13.51
C ILE A 22 3.92 12.91 13.77
N ILE A 23 2.72 13.36 13.41
CA ILE A 23 2.28 14.74 13.58
C ILE A 23 1.12 14.71 14.56
N ASN A 24 1.25 15.40 15.69
CA ASN A 24 0.16 15.49 16.66
C ASN A 24 -0.84 16.61 16.28
N LYS A 25 -1.95 16.71 17.00
CA LYS A 25 -2.99 17.73 16.77
C LYS A 25 -2.52 19.19 16.95
N PHE A 26 -1.34 19.40 17.53
CA PHE A 26 -0.73 20.72 17.73
C PHE A 26 0.35 21.02 16.68
N GLY A 27 0.57 20.11 15.72
CA GLY A 27 1.58 20.27 14.67
C GLY A 27 3.00 19.89 15.10
N HIS A 28 3.22 19.31 16.29
CA HIS A 28 4.54 18.80 16.64
C HIS A 28 4.88 17.57 15.80
N ILE A 29 6.11 17.53 15.29
CA ILE A 29 6.60 16.51 14.37
C ILE A 29 7.65 15.64 15.08
N THR A 30 7.49 14.33 14.98
CA THR A 30 8.51 13.35 15.38
C THR A 30 8.88 12.48 14.20
N HIS A 31 10.18 12.28 13.98
CA HIS A 31 10.71 11.44 12.91
C HIS A 31 11.02 10.05 13.48
N VAL A 32 10.38 9.00 12.93
CA VAL A 32 10.54 7.64 13.44
C VAL A 32 11.07 6.74 12.34
N ASN A 33 12.13 6.01 12.64
CA ASN A 33 12.72 5.03 11.75
C ASN A 33 11.82 3.78 11.69
N TRP A 34 11.26 3.50 10.50
CA TRP A 34 10.41 2.34 10.23
C TRP A 34 11.09 1.30 9.33
N VAL A 35 12.41 1.35 9.17
CA VAL A 35 13.17 0.40 8.33
C VAL A 35 12.81 -1.05 8.65
N ASN A 36 12.88 -1.43 9.93
CA ASN A 36 12.58 -2.79 10.35
C ASN A 36 11.10 -3.17 10.17
N ASN A 37 10.19 -2.20 10.30
CA ASN A 37 8.76 -2.44 10.14
C ASN A 37 8.43 -2.75 8.67
N TYR A 38 8.91 -1.93 7.74
CA TYR A 38 8.74 -2.19 6.31
C TYR A 38 9.44 -3.46 5.84
N ILE A 39 10.63 -3.79 6.39
CA ILE A 39 11.29 -5.07 6.13
C ILE A 39 10.42 -6.24 6.61
N ALA A 40 9.83 -6.15 7.81
CA ALA A 40 8.95 -7.19 8.34
C ALA A 40 7.70 -7.36 7.46
N ILE A 41 7.09 -6.26 7.01
CA ILE A 41 5.93 -6.27 6.09
C ILE A 41 6.26 -7.02 4.79
N ARG A 42 7.33 -6.64 4.08
CA ARG A 42 7.68 -7.33 2.81
C ARG A 42 8.06 -8.79 3.03
N LYS A 43 8.75 -9.10 4.14
CA LYS A 43 9.10 -10.48 4.49
C LYS A 43 7.88 -11.36 4.73
N ALA A 44 6.83 -10.82 5.34
CA ALA A 44 5.57 -11.55 5.54
C ALA A 44 4.89 -11.90 4.20
N ALA A 45 5.13 -11.12 3.14
CA ALA A 45 4.73 -11.42 1.77
C ALA A 45 5.78 -12.25 0.99
N ASN A 46 6.75 -12.86 1.67
CA ASN A 46 7.86 -13.62 1.09
C ASN A 46 8.73 -12.82 0.10
N ILE A 47 8.84 -11.51 0.30
CA ILE A 47 9.67 -10.62 -0.51
C ILE A 47 10.89 -10.20 0.29
N ASN A 48 12.07 -10.50 -0.27
CA ASN A 48 13.36 -10.14 0.29
C ASN A 48 14.11 -9.27 -0.71
N PHE A 49 14.92 -8.34 -0.20
CA PHE A 49 15.82 -7.56 -1.05
C PHE A 49 16.69 -8.50 -1.92
N PRO A 50 16.84 -8.26 -3.24
CA PRO A 50 16.54 -7.02 -3.96
C PRO A 50 15.07 -6.81 -4.37
N GLY A 51 14.18 -7.76 -4.09
CA GLY A 51 12.73 -7.57 -4.16
C GLY A 51 12.23 -6.44 -3.26
N TYR A 52 11.11 -5.83 -3.63
CA TYR A 52 10.62 -4.61 -3.01
C TYR A 52 9.09 -4.55 -2.94
N MET A 53 8.63 -3.60 -2.14
CA MET A 53 7.21 -3.27 -1.98
C MET A 53 7.08 -1.75 -1.87
N ILE A 54 6.13 -1.15 -2.60
CA ILE A 54 5.85 0.29 -2.54
C ILE A 54 4.51 0.49 -1.85
N HIS A 55 4.52 1.31 -0.80
CA HIS A 55 3.35 1.71 -0.03
C HIS A 55 2.96 3.16 -0.32
N GLU A 56 1.72 3.34 -0.74
CA GLU A 56 1.04 4.64 -0.86
C GLU A 56 -0.19 4.76 0.05
N SER A 57 -0.59 3.66 0.67
CA SER A 57 -1.76 3.63 1.56
C SER A 57 -1.48 2.85 2.84
N CYS A 58 -1.97 3.38 3.96
CA CYS A 58 -1.90 2.75 5.27
C CYS A 58 -2.99 3.33 6.19
N VAL A 59 -3.66 2.49 6.97
CA VAL A 59 -4.67 2.91 7.96
C VAL A 59 -4.49 2.10 9.24
N TRP A 60 -4.57 2.76 10.40
CA TRP A 60 -4.68 2.09 11.69
C TRP A 60 -6.16 1.81 12.02
N SER A 61 -6.49 0.57 12.32
CA SER A 61 -7.80 0.18 12.85
C SER A 61 -7.78 0.18 14.38
N GLN A 62 -8.62 1.02 14.98
CA GLN A 62 -8.83 0.98 16.44
C GLN A 62 -9.60 -0.27 16.88
N VAL A 63 -10.46 -0.81 16.01
CA VAL A 63 -11.26 -2.02 16.28
C VAL A 63 -10.38 -3.26 16.34
N HIS A 64 -9.52 -3.43 15.35
CA HIS A 64 -8.66 -4.62 15.23
C HIS A 64 -7.33 -4.48 15.99
N LYS A 65 -6.96 -3.26 16.38
CA LYS A 65 -5.62 -2.92 16.94
C LYS A 65 -4.50 -3.32 15.99
N ARG A 66 -4.68 -3.00 14.70
CA ARG A 66 -3.75 -3.37 13.63
C ARG A 66 -3.57 -2.22 12.64
N TRP A 67 -2.38 -2.14 12.08
CA TRP A 67 -2.12 -1.41 10.85
C TRP A 67 -2.57 -2.24 9.66
N PHE A 68 -3.15 -1.60 8.66
CA PHE A 68 -3.51 -2.21 7.38
C PHE A 68 -2.80 -1.47 6.25
N PHE A 69 -2.36 -2.21 5.24
CA PHE A 69 -1.66 -1.71 4.07
C PHE A 69 -2.23 -2.37 2.82
N LEU A 70 -2.41 -1.57 1.77
CA LEU A 70 -2.58 -2.02 0.41
C LEU A 70 -1.39 -1.48 -0.39
N PRO A 71 -0.31 -2.27 -0.57
CA PRO A 71 0.83 -1.81 -1.34
C PRO A 71 0.43 -1.48 -2.78
N ARG A 72 1.00 -0.41 -3.32
CA ARG A 72 0.85 -0.07 -4.73
C ARG A 72 1.54 -1.12 -5.60
N ARG A 73 2.79 -1.46 -5.24
CA ARG A 73 3.67 -2.34 -5.99
C ARG A 73 4.27 -3.42 -5.12
N SER A 74 4.55 -4.58 -5.70
CA SER A 74 5.15 -5.73 -5.02
C SER A 74 5.90 -6.58 -6.04
N SER A 75 7.21 -6.77 -5.85
CA SER A 75 8.05 -7.55 -6.76
C SER A 75 9.09 -8.37 -6.03
N SER A 76 9.33 -9.59 -6.48
CA SER A 76 10.46 -10.42 -6.04
C SER A 76 11.76 -10.10 -6.78
N LYS A 77 11.70 -9.28 -7.84
CA LYS A 77 12.85 -8.83 -8.63
C LYS A 77 13.35 -7.47 -8.15
N GLN A 78 14.58 -7.13 -8.53
CA GLN A 78 15.15 -5.82 -8.31
C GLN A 78 14.29 -4.72 -8.93
N TYR A 79 14.25 -3.55 -8.26
CA TYR A 79 13.58 -2.37 -8.78
C TYR A 79 14.15 -1.94 -10.14
N ASN A 80 13.26 -1.63 -11.07
CA ASN A 80 13.56 -0.95 -12.31
C ASN A 80 12.35 -0.05 -12.62
N GLU A 81 12.62 1.20 -12.99
CA GLU A 81 11.59 2.23 -13.17
C GLU A 81 10.53 1.83 -14.20
N ASP A 82 10.96 1.40 -15.39
CA ASP A 82 10.04 0.98 -16.46
C ASP A 82 9.25 -0.28 -16.08
N ALA A 83 9.89 -1.25 -15.42
CA ALA A 83 9.23 -2.48 -15.01
C ALA A 83 8.21 -2.25 -13.87
N ASP A 84 8.44 -1.26 -13.00
CA ASP A 84 7.59 -0.96 -11.84
C ASP A 84 6.15 -0.59 -12.25
N GLU A 85 5.97 0.02 -13.43
CA GLU A 85 4.64 0.33 -14.00
C GLU A 85 3.71 -0.88 -14.02
N TYR A 86 4.27 -2.09 -14.14
CA TYR A 86 3.57 -3.37 -14.23
C TYR A 86 3.68 -4.24 -12.96
N MET A 87 4.20 -3.70 -11.85
CA MET A 87 4.40 -4.46 -10.60
C MET A 87 3.26 -4.25 -9.59
N ALA A 88 2.05 -3.91 -10.03
CA ALA A 88 0.90 -3.80 -9.14
C ALA A 88 0.60 -5.13 -8.43
N THR A 89 -0.14 -5.05 -7.33
CA THR A 89 -0.40 -6.20 -6.46
C THR A 89 -1.83 -6.21 -5.94
N ASN A 90 -2.26 -7.36 -5.43
CA ASN A 90 -3.56 -7.60 -4.81
C ASN A 90 -3.44 -7.90 -3.30
N LEU A 91 -2.32 -7.54 -2.67
CA LEU A 91 -2.07 -7.83 -1.25
C LEU A 91 -2.80 -6.84 -0.33
N LEU A 92 -3.53 -7.39 0.65
CA LEU A 92 -3.94 -6.74 1.87
C LEU A 92 -3.08 -7.26 3.03
N ILE A 93 -2.33 -6.37 3.66
CA ILE A 93 -1.42 -6.74 4.75
C ILE A 93 -1.91 -6.09 6.03
N SER A 94 -2.07 -6.88 7.10
CA SER A 94 -2.36 -6.35 8.43
C SER A 94 -1.25 -6.70 9.42
N ALA A 95 -0.81 -5.74 10.24
CA ALA A 95 0.25 -5.92 11.22
C ALA A 95 -0.21 -5.47 12.61
N SER A 96 0.21 -6.19 13.65
CA SER A 96 0.10 -5.69 15.04
C SER A 96 0.85 -4.36 15.21
N ASP A 97 0.54 -3.62 16.28
CA ASP A 97 1.19 -2.36 16.64
C ASP A 97 2.73 -2.42 16.65
N ASN A 98 3.28 -3.57 17.04
CA ASN A 98 4.71 -3.86 17.12
C ASN A 98 5.27 -4.66 15.93
N PHE A 99 4.47 -4.90 14.88
CA PHE A 99 4.87 -5.62 13.66
C PHE A 99 5.40 -7.05 13.88
N LYS A 100 5.08 -7.69 15.01
CA LYS A 100 5.47 -9.09 15.30
C LYS A 100 4.47 -10.11 14.75
N ASP A 101 3.21 -9.73 14.59
CA ASP A 101 2.17 -10.56 13.97
C ASP A 101 1.69 -9.87 12.70
N ILE A 102 2.05 -10.40 11.54
CA ILE A 102 1.70 -9.86 10.22
C ILE A 102 0.94 -10.92 9.43
N LYS A 103 -0.20 -10.53 8.88
CA LYS A 103 -1.07 -11.39 8.06
C LYS A 103 -1.19 -10.80 6.67
N VAL A 104 -1.18 -11.69 5.68
CA VAL A 104 -1.29 -11.34 4.26
C VAL A 104 -2.53 -12.03 3.70
N VAL A 105 -3.38 -11.25 3.04
CA VAL A 105 -4.60 -11.68 2.35
C VAL A 105 -4.51 -11.20 0.91
N HIS A 106 -5.09 -11.94 -0.03
CA HIS A 106 -5.17 -11.56 -1.44
C HIS A 106 -6.59 -11.10 -1.77
N VAL A 107 -6.71 -10.02 -2.52
CA VAL A 107 -7.99 -9.36 -2.85
C VAL A 107 -8.19 -9.33 -4.37
N GLY A 108 -8.93 -10.31 -4.89
CA GLY A 108 -9.16 -10.44 -6.33
C GLY A 108 -7.91 -10.80 -7.11
N GLU A 109 -7.95 -10.54 -8.42
CA GLU A 109 -6.85 -10.82 -9.35
C GLU A 109 -5.86 -9.66 -9.44
N ILE A 110 -4.63 -9.95 -9.84
CA ILE A 110 -3.63 -8.93 -10.14
C ILE A 110 -3.91 -8.33 -11.52
N ILE A 111 -4.12 -7.02 -11.56
CA ILE A 111 -4.07 -6.22 -12.80
C ILE A 111 -2.73 -5.47 -12.75
N PRO A 112 -1.72 -5.84 -13.57
CA PRO A 112 -0.34 -5.38 -13.42
C PRO A 112 -0.14 -3.86 -13.36
N THR A 113 -1.00 -3.10 -14.02
CA THR A 113 -0.91 -1.63 -14.13
C THR A 113 -1.72 -0.89 -13.07
N HIS A 114 -2.60 -1.57 -12.32
CA HIS A 114 -3.51 -0.93 -11.36
C HIS A 114 -3.02 -1.08 -9.92
N GLY A 115 -2.21 -0.14 -9.46
CA GLY A 115 -1.68 -0.14 -8.08
C GLY A 115 -2.60 0.59 -7.10
N TYR A 116 -2.78 0.05 -5.89
CA TYR A 116 -3.52 0.73 -4.83
C TYR A 116 -2.89 2.09 -4.48
N SER A 117 -3.71 3.14 -4.41
CA SER A 117 -3.27 4.51 -4.13
C SER A 117 -3.80 5.04 -2.79
N SER A 118 -5.00 4.63 -2.36
CA SER A 118 -5.58 5.01 -1.06
C SER A 118 -6.67 4.03 -0.64
N PHE A 119 -6.98 3.95 0.65
CA PHE A 119 -8.18 3.28 1.14
C PHE A 119 -8.67 3.84 2.48
N LYS A 120 -9.91 3.50 2.83
CA LYS A 120 -10.52 3.72 4.15
C LYS A 120 -11.43 2.55 4.51
N PHE A 121 -11.63 2.34 5.81
CA PHE A 121 -12.70 1.48 6.30
C PHE A 121 -14.05 2.19 6.14
N LEU A 122 -15.07 1.47 5.69
CA LEU A 122 -16.42 1.99 5.59
C LEU A 122 -17.00 2.19 7.01
N PRO A 123 -17.46 3.40 7.39
CA PRO A 123 -18.03 3.65 8.70
C PRO A 123 -19.22 2.73 9.03
N GLY A 124 -19.36 2.35 10.29
CA GLY A 124 -20.45 1.47 10.74
C GLY A 124 -20.24 -0.02 10.45
N THR A 125 -19.07 -0.42 9.92
CA THR A 125 -18.78 -1.83 9.55
C THR A 125 -17.84 -2.56 10.50
N ASN A 126 -17.47 -1.94 11.63
CA ASN A 126 -16.43 -2.45 12.54
C ASN A 126 -15.11 -2.75 11.83
N ASP A 127 -14.70 -1.85 10.93
CA ASP A 127 -13.50 -1.98 10.10
C ASP A 127 -13.43 -3.31 9.33
N ARG A 128 -14.58 -3.85 8.92
CA ARG A 128 -14.64 -5.11 8.13
C ARG A 128 -14.66 -4.87 6.64
N ILE A 129 -15.19 -3.73 6.20
CA ILE A 129 -15.28 -3.37 4.78
C ILE A 129 -14.30 -2.25 4.49
N ILE A 130 -13.51 -2.41 3.44
CA ILE A 130 -12.59 -1.42 2.89
C ILE A 130 -13.16 -0.87 1.59
N VAL A 131 -13.09 0.45 1.41
CA VAL A 131 -13.23 1.12 0.11
C VAL A 131 -11.85 1.60 -0.31
N ALA A 132 -11.40 1.19 -1.48
CA ALA A 132 -10.06 1.44 -1.97
C ALA A 132 -10.05 2.07 -3.36
N LEU A 133 -9.02 2.88 -3.61
CA LEU A 133 -8.67 3.40 -4.91
C LEU A 133 -7.45 2.64 -5.46
N LYS A 134 -7.47 2.40 -6.76
CA LYS A 134 -6.28 2.05 -7.55
C LYS A 134 -6.05 3.15 -8.58
N SER A 135 -4.79 3.46 -8.85
CA SER A 135 -4.41 4.34 -9.95
C SER A 135 -3.46 3.63 -10.91
N GLU A 136 -3.67 3.90 -12.18
CA GLU A 136 -2.90 3.40 -13.31
C GLU A 136 -2.05 4.54 -13.85
N GLU A 137 -0.80 4.21 -14.18
CA GLU A 137 0.16 5.07 -14.86
C GLU A 137 1.03 4.17 -15.73
N VAL A 138 0.85 4.28 -17.05
CA VAL A 138 1.61 3.55 -18.06
C VAL A 138 2.02 4.55 -19.13
N GLY A 139 3.31 4.87 -19.18
CA GLY A 139 3.79 5.99 -20.00
C GLY A 139 3.04 7.30 -19.66
N SER A 140 2.31 7.86 -20.63
CA SER A 140 1.53 9.10 -20.44
C SER A 140 0.06 8.88 -20.04
N GLU A 141 -0.42 7.64 -20.06
CA GLU A 141 -1.82 7.33 -19.76
C GLU A 141 -2.03 7.18 -18.27
N THR A 142 -3.10 7.79 -17.76
CA THR A 142 -3.50 7.65 -16.36
C THR A 142 -4.98 7.36 -16.21
N ALA A 143 -5.31 6.60 -15.17
CA ALA A 143 -6.69 6.34 -14.79
C ALA A 143 -6.79 6.10 -13.28
N SER A 144 -8.00 6.23 -12.75
CA SER A 144 -8.32 5.82 -11.39
C SER A 144 -9.55 4.96 -11.34
N TYR A 145 -9.55 4.05 -10.38
CA TYR A 145 -10.59 3.07 -10.18
C TYR A 145 -10.96 2.98 -8.71
N ILE A 146 -12.22 2.64 -8.43
CA ILE A 146 -12.73 2.39 -7.08
C ILE A 146 -13.19 0.94 -6.95
N THR A 147 -12.99 0.35 -5.77
CA THR A 147 -13.46 -1.00 -5.41
C THR A 147 -13.79 -1.05 -3.92
N ALA A 148 -14.56 -2.06 -3.50
CA ALA A 148 -14.81 -2.33 -2.09
C ALA A 148 -14.80 -3.84 -1.81
N PHE A 149 -14.27 -4.22 -0.67
CA PHE A 149 -14.08 -5.62 -0.27
C PHE A 149 -14.00 -5.77 1.24
N ASN A 150 -14.29 -6.97 1.74
CA ASN A 150 -14.07 -7.32 3.13
C ASN A 150 -12.58 -7.52 3.44
N ILE A 151 -12.19 -7.38 4.70
CA ILE A 151 -10.81 -7.63 5.17
C ILE A 151 -10.32 -9.08 4.98
N ASP A 152 -11.21 -10.01 4.66
CA ASP A 152 -10.89 -11.38 4.27
C ASP A 152 -10.61 -11.55 2.76
N GLY A 153 -10.74 -10.47 1.98
CA GLY A 153 -10.53 -10.44 0.54
C GLY A 153 -11.79 -10.64 -0.30
N THR A 154 -12.96 -10.86 0.32
CA THR A 154 -14.22 -11.02 -0.42
C THR A 154 -14.64 -9.71 -1.07
N ILE A 155 -14.68 -9.69 -2.40
CA ILE A 155 -15.08 -8.52 -3.18
C ILE A 155 -16.57 -8.24 -3.01
N ILE A 156 -16.91 -7.00 -2.68
CA ILE A 156 -18.29 -6.49 -2.57
C ILE A 156 -18.64 -5.65 -3.81
N LEU A 157 -17.69 -4.82 -4.25
CA LEU A 157 -17.82 -3.99 -5.43
C LEU A 157 -16.60 -4.27 -6.34
N PRO A 158 -16.80 -4.81 -7.56
CA PRO A 158 -15.71 -4.96 -8.51
C PRO A 158 -15.12 -3.59 -8.87
N GLU A 159 -13.95 -3.61 -9.49
CA GLU A 159 -13.26 -2.38 -9.88
C GLU A 159 -14.04 -1.58 -10.93
N ILE A 160 -14.30 -0.30 -10.66
CA ILE A 160 -15.01 0.63 -11.56
C ILE A 160 -14.11 1.83 -11.83
N LYS A 161 -13.91 2.15 -13.11
CA LYS A 161 -13.16 3.35 -13.51
C LYS A 161 -13.93 4.62 -13.12
N VAL A 162 -13.25 5.57 -12.48
CA VAL A 162 -13.86 6.83 -12.00
C VAL A 162 -13.25 8.08 -12.65
N ALA A 163 -12.05 7.99 -13.22
CA ALA A 163 -11.39 9.13 -13.88
C ALA A 163 -10.28 8.70 -14.85
N ASN A 164 -9.91 9.61 -15.75
CA ASN A 164 -8.69 9.57 -16.57
C ASN A 164 -7.55 10.40 -15.94
N HIS A 165 -7.56 10.52 -14.61
CA HIS A 165 -6.55 11.18 -13.79
C HIS A 165 -6.23 10.30 -12.60
N LYS A 166 -5.08 10.54 -11.96
CA LYS A 166 -4.70 9.86 -10.71
C LYS A 166 -5.38 10.51 -9.50
N TYR A 167 -6.24 9.75 -8.83
CA TYR A 167 -6.76 10.05 -7.51
C TYR A 167 -6.01 9.19 -6.50
N GLU A 168 -5.36 9.87 -5.56
CA GLU A 168 -4.45 9.27 -4.58
C GLU A 168 -4.95 9.47 -3.14
N GLY A 169 -6.22 9.84 -2.99
CA GLY A 169 -6.86 10.07 -1.70
C GLY A 169 -8.35 9.75 -1.76
N ILE A 170 -8.83 9.02 -0.76
CA ILE A 170 -10.25 8.84 -0.48
C ILE A 170 -10.49 9.02 1.03
N GLU A 171 -11.57 9.72 1.37
CA GLU A 171 -12.03 9.95 2.73
C GLU A 171 -13.55 10.08 2.77
N PHE A 172 -14.16 9.75 3.92
CA PHE A 172 -15.57 10.04 4.20
C PHE A 172 -15.69 11.44 4.82
N VAL A 173 -16.37 12.35 4.12
CA VAL A 173 -16.51 13.78 4.47
C VAL A 173 -17.95 14.19 4.79
#